data_AF-A0A7K0ABA7-F1
#
_entry.id   AF-A0A7K0ABA7-F1
#
_cell.length_a   1.000
_cell.length_b   1.000
_cell.length_c   1.000
_cell.angle_alpha   90.00
_cell.angle_beta   90.00
_cell.angle_gamma   90.00
#
_symmetry.space_group_name_H-M   'P 1'
#
loop_
_entity.id
_entity.type
_entity.pdbx_description
1 polymer ?
#
loop_
_entity_poly.entity_id
_entity_poly.type
_entity_poly.pdbx_seq_one_letter_code
_entity_poly.pdbx_strand_id
1 'polypeptide(L)' 'MEELTERQTAILEFIAHHCRESGYPPTVREIGEAVGLASPSTVHAHLAKLEEGGHIRR' A
#
# COMPACT_ATOMS: atom_id res chain seq x y z
N MET A 1 5.90 10.84 -14.63
CA MET A 1 5.94 10.23 -13.29
C MET A 1 4.65 10.61 -12.63
N GLU A 2 3.78 9.64 -12.37
CA GLU A 2 2.53 9.90 -11.68
C GLU A 2 2.88 10.28 -10.24
N GLU A 3 2.47 11.47 -9.80
CA GLU A 3 2.76 11.91 -8.45
C GLU A 3 1.91 11.10 -7.47
N LEU A 4 2.60 10.38 -6.58
CA LEU A 4 1.94 9.61 -5.53
C LEU A 4 1.25 10.57 -4.57
N THR A 5 -0.02 10.30 -4.30
CA THR A 5 -0.72 10.98 -3.20
C THR A 5 -0.10 10.57 -1.86
N GLU A 6 -0.22 11.43 -0.84
CA GLU A 6 0.27 11.11 0.52
C GLU A 6 -0.19 9.74 1.02
N ARG A 7 -1.42 9.32 0.63
CA ARG A 7 -1.98 8.02 1.01
C ARG A 7 -1.27 6.87 0.31
N GLN A 8 -1.01 7.01 -1.00
CA GLN A 8 -0.27 6.00 -1.75
C GLN A 8 1.18 5.88 -1.26
N THR A 9 1.82 7.00 -0.93
CA THR A 9 3.14 7.02 -0.31
C THR A 9 3.12 6.30 1.04
N ALA A 10 2.17 6.61 1.92
CA ALA A 10 2.03 5.92 3.21
C ALA A 10 1.82 4.41 3.07
N ILE A 11 1.03 3.96 2.08
CA ILE A 11 0.84 2.54 1.78
C ILE A 11 2.17 1.90 1.35
N LEU A 12 2.90 2.52 0.43
CA LEU A 12 4.20 2.04 -0.03
C LEU A 12 5.22 1.94 1.10
N GLU A 13 5.32 2.99 1.92
CA GLU A 13 6.21 3.04 3.07
C GLU A 13 5.87 1.94 4.08
N PHE A 14 4.58 1.77 4.37
CA PHE A 14 4.12 0.71 5.27
C PHE A 14 4.47 -0.68 4.74
N ILE A 15 4.22 -0.96 3.44
CA ILE A 15 4.61 -2.23 2.82
C ILE A 15 6.12 -2.44 2.93
N ALA A 16 6.91 -1.44 2.55
CA ALA A 16 8.37 -1.54 2.54
C ALA A 16 8.98 -1.67 3.94
N HIS A 17 8.33 -1.09 4.96
CA HIS A 17 8.72 -1.23 6.35
C HIS A 17 8.33 -2.60 6.89
N HIS A 18 7.07 -3.02 6.70
CA HIS A 18 6.56 -4.30 7.17
C HIS A 18 7.29 -5.49 6.54
N CYS A 19 7.60 -5.44 5.24
CA CYS A 19 8.47 -6.44 4.59
C CYS A 19 9.84 -6.55 5.26
N ARG A 20 10.39 -5.43 5.73
CA ARG A 20 11.72 -5.36 6.33
C ARG A 20 11.73 -5.88 7.77
N GLU A 21 10.67 -5.59 8.53
CA GLU A 21 10.56 -6.02 9.93
C GLU A 21 10.04 -7.45 10.07
N SER A 22 8.97 -7.79 9.36
CA SER A 22 8.28 -9.08 9.49
C SER A 22 8.83 -10.15 8.54
N GLY A 23 9.53 -9.75 7.47
CA GLY A 23 10.03 -10.66 6.43
C GLY A 23 8.97 -11.14 5.44
N TYR A 24 7.75 -10.59 5.50
CA TYR A 24 6.65 -10.88 4.57
C TYR A 24 5.88 -9.60 4.23
N PRO A 25 5.23 -9.51 3.06
CA PRO A 25 4.39 -8.37 2.71
C PRO A 25 3.11 -8.33 3.56
N PRO A 26 2.66 -7.14 3.98
CA PRO A 26 1.43 -7.01 4.73
C PRO A 26 0.21 -7.33 3.87
N THR A 27 -0.87 -7.74 4.52
CA THR A 27 -2.18 -7.98 3.91
C THR A 27 -2.93 -6.67 3.67
N VAL A 28 -3.92 -6.71 2.79
CA VAL A 28 -4.81 -5.56 2.49
C VAL A 28 -5.50 -5.03 3.76
N ARG A 29 -5.81 -5.91 4.72
CA ARG A 29 -6.38 -5.51 6.02
C ARG A 29 -5.38 -4.76 6.88
N GLU A 30 -4.17 -5.29 7.03
CA GLU A 30 -3.10 -4.64 7.81
C GLU A 30 -2.73 -3.27 7.23
N ILE A 31 -2.64 -3.17 5.89
CA ILE A 31 -2.42 -1.90 5.20
C ILE A 31 -3.55 -0.91 5.53
N GLY A 32 -4.80 -1.37 5.44
CA GLY A 32 -5.97 -0.54 5.75
C GLY A 32 -5.97 -0.02 7.18
N GLU A 33 -5.68 -0.89 8.15
CA GLU A 33 -5.57 -0.52 9.57
C GLU A 33 -4.43 0.47 9.80
N ALA A 34 -3.26 0.25 9.19
CA ALA A 34 -2.09 1.12 9.38
C ALA A 34 -2.26 2.51 8.77
N VAL A 35 -2.92 2.62 7.62
CA VAL A 35 -3.13 3.91 6.93
C VAL A 35 -4.50 4.54 7.21
N GLY A 36 -5.29 3.95 8.12
CA GLY A 36 -6.60 4.48 8.54
C GLY A 36 -7.72 4.34 7.50
N LEU A 37 -7.61 3.37 6.58
CA LEU A 37 -8.65 3.05 5.60
C LEU A 37 -9.59 1.97 6.15
N ALA A 38 -10.84 2.35 6.37
CA ALA A 38 -11.87 1.45 6.92
C ALA A 38 -12.28 0.31 5.97
N SER A 39 -12.09 0.49 4.65
CA SER A 39 -12.60 -0.42 3.63
C SER A 39 -11.47 -1.09 2.84
N PRO A 40 -11.38 -2.43 2.82
CA PRO A 40 -10.42 -3.17 2.00
C PRO A 40 -10.50 -2.82 0.50
N SER A 41 -11.71 -2.50 0.01
CA SER A 41 -11.93 -2.07 -1.37
C SER A 41 -11.17 -0.79 -1.73
N THR A 42 -11.07 0.15 -0.79
CA THR A 42 -10.33 1.41 -0.98
C THR A 42 -8.84 1.14 -1.05
N VAL A 43 -8.33 0.27 -0.17
CA VAL A 43 -6.93 -0.19 -0.21
C VAL A 43 -6.63 -0.85 -1.55
N HIS A 44 -7.50 -1.74 -2.03
CA HIS A 44 -7.35 -2.38 -3.35
C HIS A 44 -7.27 -1.36 -4.50
N ALA A 45 -8.10 -0.32 -4.48
CA ALA A 45 -8.05 0.73 -5.50
C ALA A 45 -6.72 1.50 -5.48
N HIS A 46 -6.18 1.79 -4.29
CA HIS A 46 -4.86 2.42 -4.16
C HIS A 46 -3.73 1.50 -4.63
N LEU A 47 -3.77 0.22 -4.28
CA LEU A 47 -2.80 -0.78 -4.73
C LEU A 47 -2.84 -0.94 -6.25
N ALA A 48 -4.03 -1.00 -6.86
CA ALA A 48 -4.15 -1.08 -8.33
C ALA A 48 -3.49 0.11 -9.03
N LYS A 49 -3.72 1.34 -8.55
CA LYS A 49 -3.05 2.53 -9.08
C LYS A 49 -1.53 2.51 -8.89
N LEU A 50 -1.07 2.00 -7.75
CA LEU A 50 0.36 1.83 -7.47
C LEU A 50 1.00 0.81 -8.42
N GLU A 51 0.28 -0.26 -8.75
CA GLU A 51 0.72 -1.29 -9.71
C GLU A 51 0.73 -0.76 -11.14
N GLU A 52 -0.33 -0.05 -11.55
CA GLU A 52 -0.42 0.63 -12.86
C GLU A 52 0.71 1.66 -13.04
N GLY A 53 1.05 2.40 -11.99
CA GLY A 53 2.18 3.33 -11.96
C GLY A 53 3.56 2.66 -11.89
N GLY A 54 3.63 1.33 -11.77
CA GLY A 54 4.87 0.56 -11.71
C GLY A 54 5.61 0.66 -10.37
N HIS A 55 4.95 1.12 -9.30
CA HIS A 55 5.53 1.27 -7.97
C HIS A 55 5.53 -0.03 -7.16
N ILE A 56 4.57 -0.92 -7.42
CA ILE A 56 4.50 -2.26 -6.82
C ILE A 56 4.30 -3.31 -7.90
N ARG A 57 4.74 -4.54 -7.61
CA ARG A 57 4.48 -5.73 -8.42
C ARG A 57 3.90 -6.81 -7.53
N ARG A 58 2.81 -7.42 -7.99
CA ARG A 58 2.23 -8.61 -7.39
C ARG A 58 2.92 -9.88 -7.89
#